data_AF-A0A932P3J5-F1
#
_entry.id   AF-A0A932P3J5-F1
#
_cell.length_a   1.000
_cell.length_b   1.000
_cell.length_c   1.000
_cell.angle_alpha   90.00
_cell.angle_beta   90.00
_cell.angle_gamma   90.00
#
_symmetry.space_group_name_H-M   'P 1'
#
loop_
_entity.id
_entity.type
_entity.pdbx_description
1 polymer ?
#
loop_
_entity_poly.entity_id
_entity_poly.type
_entity_poly.pdbx_seq_one_letter_code
_entity_poly.pdbx_strand_id
1 'polypeptide(L)'
;MNWHDRQGMIADINLRIELKRLADKVFERDDGPLMAILEVAISTLDERISDPDAYPTETSPRRRPVTLICRNIRIRNKRTSVKLENEFWNALDMMASEAHCTIDDLCDTARRSYESSSLTSAIRVFVLNGTMSLPAKSEIPA
;
A
#
# COMPACT_ATOMS: atom_id res chain seq x y z
N MET A 1 21.04 -17.16 5.40
CA MET A 1 21.09 -15.98 4.51
C MET A 1 19.67 -15.54 4.21
N ASN A 2 19.24 -14.39 4.74
CA ASN A 2 17.94 -13.81 4.43
C ASN A 2 18.03 -13.05 3.11
N TRP A 3 17.18 -13.38 2.13
CA TRP A 3 17.19 -12.78 0.80
C TRP A 3 16.66 -11.33 0.79
N HIS A 4 15.97 -10.93 1.86
CA HIS A 4 15.32 -9.63 1.98
C HIS A 4 16.30 -8.51 2.39
N ASP A 5 17.39 -8.85 3.09
CA ASP A 5 18.39 -7.90 3.59
C ASP A 5 19.17 -7.20 2.45
N ARG A 6 19.18 -7.77 1.23
CA ARG A 6 19.94 -7.22 0.10
C ARG A 6 19.12 -6.36 -0.86
N GLN A 7 17.82 -6.20 -0.68
CA GLN A 7 16.99 -5.46 -1.66
C GLN A 7 17.39 -3.99 -1.75
N GLY A 8 17.66 -3.33 -0.62
CA GLY A 8 18.15 -1.95 -0.58
C GLY A 8 19.53 -1.79 -1.24
N MET A 9 20.45 -2.71 -0.95
CA MET A 9 21.78 -2.72 -1.56
C MET A 9 21.74 -2.97 -3.07
N ILE A 10 20.89 -3.90 -3.53
CA ILE A 10 20.71 -4.17 -4.96
C ILE A 10 20.10 -2.95 -5.68
N ALA A 11 19.16 -2.24 -5.04
CA ALA A 11 18.60 -1.02 -5.60
C ALA A 11 19.66 0.09 -5.74
N ASP A 12 20.48 0.32 -4.71
CA ASP A 12 21.58 1.30 -4.75
C ASP A 12 22.63 0.94 -5.81
N ILE A 13 23.00 -0.34 -5.96
CA ILE A 13 23.91 -0.82 -7.00
C ILE A 13 23.35 -0.51 -8.40
N ASN A 14 22.08 -0.81 -8.63
CA ASN A 14 21.43 -0.56 -9.92
C ASN A 14 21.38 0.94 -10.23
N LEU A 15 21.02 1.76 -9.23
CA LEU A 15 21.00 3.21 -9.37
C LEU A 15 22.38 3.78 -9.67
N ARG A 16 23.42 3.30 -8.98
CA ARG A 16 24.82 3.71 -9.19
C ARG A 16 25.31 3.39 -10.62
N ILE A 17 24.89 2.26 -11.19
CA ILE A 17 25.20 1.91 -12.58
C ILE A 17 24.53 2.87 -13.57
N GLU A 18 23.25 3.17 -13.36
CA GLU A 18 22.52 4.13 -14.21
C GLU A 18 23.09 5.54 -14.11
N LEU A 19 23.46 5.99 -12.92
CA LEU A 19 24.09 7.31 -12.74
C LEU A 19 25.45 7.40 -13.43
N LYS A 20 26.27 6.34 -13.42
CA LYS A 20 27.52 6.31 -14.19
C LYS A 20 27.28 6.41 -15.69
N ARG A 21 26.31 5.66 -16.21
CA ARG A 21 25.92 5.75 -17.63
C ARG A 21 25.41 7.14 -18.01
N LEU A 22 24.75 7.83 -17.07
CA LEU A 22 24.28 9.19 -17.28
C LEU A 22 25.44 10.19 -17.24
N ALA A 23 26.38 10.04 -16.32
CA ALA A 23 27.58 10.87 -16.23
C ALA A 23 28.41 10.80 -17.53
N ASP A 24 28.60 9.60 -18.08
CA ASP A 24 29.28 9.41 -19.38
C ASP A 24 28.60 10.21 -20.51
N LYS A 25 27.26 10.24 -20.52
CA LYS A 25 26.47 11.01 -21.50
C LYS A 25 26.47 12.52 -21.25
N VAL A 26 26.58 12.96 -20.00
CA VAL A 26 26.60 14.37 -19.61
C VAL A 26 27.98 14.98 -19.86
N PHE A 27 29.04 14.20 -19.70
CA PHE A 27 30.41 14.59 -20.06
C PHE A 27 30.52 15.00 -21.53
N GLU A 28 29.85 14.28 -22.44
CA GLU A 28 29.79 14.63 -23.87
C GLU A 28 29.10 15.98 -24.16
N ARG A 29 28.36 16.53 -23.20
CA ARG A 29 27.58 17.77 -23.33
C ARG A 29 28.22 18.99 -22.64
N ASP A 30 29.37 18.83 -21.99
CA ASP A 30 30.09 19.90 -21.27
C ASP A 30 29.25 20.61 -20.17
N ASP A 31 28.28 19.91 -19.58
CA ASP A 31 27.41 20.45 -18.51
C ASP A 31 28.03 20.21 -17.12
N GLY A 32 28.98 21.07 -16.76
CA GLY A 32 29.74 21.00 -15.50
C GLY A 32 28.87 20.97 -14.23
N PRO A 33 27.82 21.81 -14.09
CA PRO A 33 26.92 21.77 -12.93
C PRO A 33 26.20 20.43 -12.78
N LEU A 34 25.68 19.85 -13.87
CA LEU A 34 25.02 18.56 -13.83
C LEU A 34 26.01 17.42 -13.52
N MET A 35 27.22 17.48 -14.07
CA MET A 35 28.29 16.53 -13.78
C MET A 35 28.64 16.52 -12.28
N ALA A 36 28.77 17.69 -11.65
CA ALA A 36 29.05 17.79 -10.21
C ALA A 36 27.96 17.14 -9.34
N ILE A 37 26.69 17.30 -9.72
CA ILE A 37 25.57 16.64 -9.01
C ILE A 37 25.66 15.11 -9.16
N LEU A 38 25.96 14.64 -10.36
CA LEU A 38 26.10 13.20 -10.63
C LEU A 38 27.28 12.60 -9.88
N GLU A 39 28.42 13.28 -9.84
CA GLU A 39 29.61 12.84 -9.08
C GLU A 39 29.31 12.72 -7.58
N VAL A 40 28.62 13.70 -6.99
CA VAL A 40 28.22 13.65 -5.58
C VAL A 40 27.26 12.49 -5.34
N ALA A 41 26.26 12.30 -6.20
CA ALA A 41 25.30 11.20 -6.08
C ALA A 41 25.96 9.81 -6.21
N ILE A 42 26.89 9.66 -7.16
CA ILE A 42 27.67 8.42 -7.34
C ILE A 42 28.55 8.15 -6.13
N SER A 43 29.25 9.16 -5.61
CA SER A 43 30.14 9.03 -4.43
C SER A 43 29.35 8.63 -3.17
N THR A 44 28.19 9.25 -2.98
CA THR A 44 27.29 8.93 -1.85
C THR A 44 26.80 7.47 -1.90
N LEU A 45 26.51 6.96 -3.10
CA LEU A 45 26.13 5.55 -3.27
C LEU A 45 27.32 4.60 -3.12
N ASP A 46 28.51 4.97 -3.60
CA ASP A 46 29.73 4.16 -3.42
C ASP A 46 30.09 4.01 -1.93
N GLU A 47 29.91 5.06 -1.13
CA GLU A 47 30.06 4.99 0.34
C GLU A 47 29.04 4.04 0.97
N ARG A 48 27.76 4.15 0.60
CA ARG A 48 26.70 3.27 1.13
C ARG A 48 26.89 1.80 0.72
N ILE A 49 27.27 1.54 -0.53
CA ILE A 49 27.53 0.17 -1.03
C ILE A 49 28.74 -0.45 -0.32
N SER A 50 29.72 0.36 0.09
CA SER A 50 30.92 -0.09 0.79
C SER A 50 30.67 -0.48 2.26
N ASP A 51 29.54 -0.08 2.83
CA ASP A 51 29.11 -0.46 4.19
C ASP A 51 27.82 -1.32 4.14
N PRO A 52 27.94 -2.65 4.10
CA PRO A 52 26.79 -3.57 4.06
C PRO A 52 25.86 -3.44 5.28
N ASP A 53 26.37 -2.97 6.42
CA ASP A 53 25.62 -2.80 7.67
C ASP A 53 24.90 -1.44 7.73
N ALA A 54 25.28 -0.48 6.87
CA ALA A 54 24.59 0.81 6.72
C ALA A 54 23.23 0.68 6.02
N TYR A 55 22.96 -0.44 5.34
CA TYR A 55 21.62 -0.75 4.87
C TYR A 55 20.78 -1.13 6.09
N PRO A 56 19.78 -0.31 6.48
CA PRO A 56 18.87 -0.75 7.52
C PRO A 56 18.33 -2.10 7.07
N THR A 57 18.54 -3.13 7.89
CA THR A 57 17.79 -4.37 7.72
C THR A 57 16.35 -3.91 7.70
N GLU A 58 15.69 -3.97 6.54
CA GLU A 58 14.26 -3.81 6.51
C GLU A 58 13.69 -5.00 7.28
N THR A 59 13.66 -4.89 8.61
CA THR A 59 12.48 -5.29 9.34
C THR A 59 11.38 -4.40 8.82
N SER A 60 10.90 -4.70 7.60
CA SER A 60 9.54 -4.42 7.18
C SER A 60 8.72 -4.66 8.44
N PRO A 61 8.03 -3.64 8.99
CA PRO A 61 7.26 -3.81 10.21
C PRO A 61 6.45 -5.06 9.95
N ARG A 62 6.70 -6.15 10.71
CA ARG A 62 6.19 -7.48 10.40
C ARG A 62 4.78 -7.26 9.93
N ARG A 63 4.50 -7.45 8.63
CA ARG A 63 3.16 -7.26 8.10
C ARG A 63 2.35 -8.19 8.96
N ARG A 64 1.61 -7.65 9.94
CA ARG A 64 0.72 -8.46 10.76
C ARG A 64 -0.13 -9.15 9.70
N PRO A 65 -0.10 -10.49 9.61
CA PRO A 65 -0.76 -11.16 8.52
C PRO A 65 -2.21 -10.67 8.53
N VAL A 66 -2.57 -9.91 7.50
CA VAL A 66 -3.90 -9.32 7.42
C VAL A 66 -4.81 -10.50 7.15
N THR A 67 -5.59 -10.90 8.14
CA THR A 67 -6.48 -12.06 8.03
C THR A 67 -7.62 -11.69 7.10
N LEU A 68 -7.50 -12.11 5.85
CA LEU A 68 -8.55 -12.01 4.85
C LEU A 68 -9.54 -13.16 5.03
N ILE A 69 -10.80 -12.82 5.27
CA ILE A 69 -11.89 -13.78 5.40
C ILE A 69 -12.68 -13.78 4.09
N CYS A 70 -12.92 -14.97 3.55
CA CYS A 70 -13.78 -15.17 2.39
C CYS A 70 -15.23 -15.39 2.86
N ARG A 71 -16.17 -14.54 2.42
CA ARG A 71 -17.62 -14.74 2.64
C ARG A 71 -18.33 -14.79 1.29
N ASN A 72 -19.45 -15.53 1.25
CA ASN A 72 -20.36 -15.51 0.12
C ASN A 72 -21.44 -14.45 0.36
N ILE A 73 -21.62 -13.55 -0.59
CA ILE A 73 -22.68 -12.53 -0.60
C ILE A 73 -23.47 -12.63 -1.90
N ARG A 74 -24.61 -11.95 -1.98
CA ARG A 74 -25.35 -11.77 -3.24
C ARG A 74 -25.18 -10.35 -3.76
N ILE A 75 -24.78 -10.23 -5.02
CA ILE A 75 -24.70 -8.97 -5.75
C ILE A 75 -25.58 -9.08 -6.98
N ARG A 76 -26.58 -8.21 -7.13
CA ARG A 76 -27.55 -8.25 -8.25
C ARG A 76 -28.12 -9.67 -8.44
N ASN A 77 -28.49 -10.31 -7.33
CA ASN A 77 -28.99 -11.70 -7.25
C ASN A 77 -28.00 -12.81 -7.67
N LYS A 78 -26.71 -12.49 -7.86
CA LYS A 78 -25.65 -13.48 -8.15
C LYS A 78 -24.79 -13.73 -6.92
N ARG A 79 -24.65 -15.01 -6.54
CA ARG A 79 -23.74 -15.42 -5.46
C ARG A 79 -22.29 -15.08 -5.85
N THR A 80 -21.62 -14.34 -5.00
CA THR A 80 -20.27 -13.82 -5.22
C THR A 80 -19.42 -14.07 -3.98
N SER A 81 -18.28 -14.73 -4.15
CA SER A 81 -17.29 -14.92 -3.09
C SER A 81 -16.39 -13.71 -3.01
N VAL A 82 -16.31 -13.07 -1.85
CA VAL A 82 -15.48 -11.88 -1.62
C VAL A 82 -14.50 -12.15 -0.49
N LYS A 83 -13.23 -11.78 -0.68
CA LYS A 83 -12.20 -11.79 0.36
C LYS A 83 -11.92 -10.37 0.85
N LEU A 84 -12.10 -10.14 2.14
CA LEU A 84 -11.88 -8.85 2.80
C LEU A 84 -11.25 -9.05 4.18
N GLU A 85 -10.62 -8.01 4.70
CA GLU A 85 -10.10 -7.96 6.06
C GLU A 85 -11.24 -8.10 7.08
N ASN A 86 -10.96 -8.73 8.22
CA ASN A 86 -11.94 -8.93 9.28
C ASN A 86 -12.63 -7.61 9.70
N GLU A 87 -11.88 -6.51 9.76
CA GLU A 87 -12.45 -5.21 10.17
C GLU A 87 -13.46 -4.65 9.18
N PHE A 88 -13.29 -4.90 7.87
CA PHE A 88 -14.31 -4.50 6.90
C PHE A 88 -15.57 -5.35 7.05
N TRP A 89 -15.45 -6.64 7.37
CA TRP A 89 -16.62 -7.47 7.66
C TRP A 89 -17.36 -7.02 8.91
N ASN A 90 -16.62 -6.75 10.01
CA ASN A 90 -17.21 -6.24 11.25
C ASN A 90 -17.93 -4.90 11.03
N ALA A 91 -17.33 -3.98 10.27
CA ALA A 91 -17.95 -2.71 9.94
C ALA A 91 -19.22 -2.87 9.10
N LEU A 92 -19.23 -3.78 8.12
CA LEU A 92 -20.45 -4.11 7.37
C LEU A 92 -21.53 -4.71 8.25
N ASP A 93 -21.18 -5.62 9.18
CA ASP A 93 -22.11 -6.21 10.15
C ASP A 93 -22.75 -5.11 11.03
N MET A 94 -21.95 -4.16 11.53
CA MET A 94 -22.45 -3.01 12.31
C MET A 94 -23.35 -2.09 11.49
N MET A 95 -22.91 -1.67 10.31
CA MET A 95 -23.69 -0.80 9.41
C MET A 95 -25.02 -1.44 9.02
N ALA A 96 -25.03 -2.75 8.76
CA ALA A 96 -26.24 -3.49 8.41
C ALA A 96 -27.23 -3.53 9.58
N SER A 97 -26.72 -3.74 10.80
CA SER A 97 -27.52 -3.70 12.02
C SER A 97 -28.12 -2.31 12.27
N GLU A 98 -27.34 -1.24 12.14
CA GLU A 98 -27.78 0.13 12.35
C GLU A 98 -28.80 0.60 11.29
N ALA A 99 -28.60 0.20 10.03
CA ALA A 99 -29.48 0.57 8.92
C ALA A 99 -30.66 -0.40 8.73
N HIS A 100 -30.80 -1.43 9.58
CA HIS A 100 -31.81 -2.49 9.47
C HIS A 100 -31.89 -3.12 8.06
N CYS A 101 -30.73 -3.37 7.44
CA CYS A 101 -30.62 -4.00 6.13
C CYS A 101 -29.64 -5.18 6.15
N THR A 102 -29.44 -5.85 5.02
CA THR A 102 -28.50 -6.97 4.93
C THR A 102 -27.13 -6.51 4.40
N ILE A 103 -26.07 -7.29 4.68
CA ILE A 103 -24.75 -7.06 4.08
C ILE A 103 -24.82 -7.11 2.54
N ASP A 104 -25.69 -7.96 1.99
CA ASP A 104 -25.93 -8.05 0.55
C ASP A 104 -26.43 -6.69 0.00
N ASP A 105 -27.38 -6.03 0.70
CA ASP A 105 -27.90 -4.71 0.32
C ASP A 105 -26.83 -3.61 0.36
N LEU A 106 -25.98 -3.63 1.39
CA LEU A 106 -24.86 -2.70 1.51
C LEU A 106 -23.82 -2.91 0.40
N CYS A 107 -23.49 -4.15 0.10
CA CYS A 107 -22.53 -4.46 -0.97
C CYS A 107 -23.11 -4.15 -2.36
N ASP A 108 -24.41 -4.34 -2.58
CA ASP A 108 -25.09 -3.91 -3.80
C ASP A 108 -25.09 -2.38 -3.94
N THR A 109 -25.27 -1.66 -2.84
CA THR A 109 -25.16 -0.19 -2.81
C THR A 109 -23.74 0.24 -3.14
N ALA A 110 -22.73 -0.33 -2.49
CA ALA A 110 -21.32 -0.09 -2.80
C ALA A 110 -20.99 -0.35 -4.27
N ARG A 111 -21.51 -1.46 -4.83
CA ARG A 111 -21.31 -1.82 -6.25
C ARG A 111 -21.90 -0.78 -7.20
N ARG A 112 -23.03 -0.15 -6.85
CA ARG A 112 -23.67 0.93 -7.65
C ARG A 112 -22.96 2.28 -7.46
N SER A 113 -22.49 2.58 -6.26
CA SER A 113 -21.79 3.84 -5.97
C SER A 113 -20.40 3.93 -6.62
N TYR A 114 -19.74 2.77 -6.83
CA TYR A 114 -18.37 2.71 -7.36
C TYR A 114 -18.26 1.74 -8.56
N GLU A 115 -19.10 1.93 -9.58
CA GLU A 115 -19.23 0.98 -10.71
C GLU A 115 -17.93 0.74 -11.49
N SER A 116 -17.05 1.74 -11.56
CA SER A 116 -15.76 1.67 -12.27
C SER A 116 -14.68 0.88 -11.52
N SER A 117 -14.94 0.47 -10.27
CA SER A 117 -13.98 -0.23 -9.42
C SER A 117 -14.28 -1.73 -9.26
N SER A 118 -13.30 -2.48 -8.77
CA SER A 118 -13.53 -3.87 -8.36
C SER A 118 -14.53 -3.91 -7.20
N LEU A 119 -15.32 -4.99 -7.07
CA LEU A 119 -16.26 -5.13 -5.96
C LEU A 119 -15.58 -4.99 -4.59
N THR A 120 -14.39 -5.57 -4.44
CA THR A 120 -13.61 -5.50 -3.20
C THR A 120 -13.17 -4.07 -2.88
N SER A 121 -12.73 -3.31 -3.89
CA SER A 121 -12.37 -1.90 -3.73
C SER A 121 -13.60 -1.04 -3.43
N ALA A 122 -14.70 -1.27 -4.14
CA ALA A 122 -15.98 -0.59 -3.94
C ALA A 122 -16.46 -0.73 -2.49
N ILE A 123 -16.46 -1.95 -1.96
CA ILE A 123 -16.88 -2.24 -0.58
C ILE A 123 -15.98 -1.51 0.43
N ARG A 124 -14.65 -1.54 0.25
CA ARG A 124 -13.73 -0.86 1.17
C ARG A 124 -13.95 0.65 1.19
N VAL A 125 -14.06 1.28 0.03
CA VAL A 125 -14.31 2.73 -0.06
C VAL A 125 -15.68 3.09 0.53
N PHE A 126 -16.71 2.27 0.26
CA PHE A 126 -18.04 2.45 0.84
C PHE A 126 -18.01 2.43 2.38
N VAL A 127 -17.36 1.43 2.98
CA VAL A 127 -17.21 1.33 4.44
C VAL A 127 -16.42 2.50 5.00
N LEU A 128 -15.31 2.89 4.37
CA LEU A 128 -14.50 4.03 4.82
C LEU A 128 -15.31 5.33 4.82
N ASN A 129 -16.08 5.59 3.75
CA ASN A 129 -16.92 6.79 3.68
C ASN A 129 -18.10 6.76 4.65
N GLY A 130 -18.69 5.59 4.90
CA GLY A 130 -19.77 5.43 5.89
C GLY A 130 -19.31 5.64 7.32
N THR A 131 -18.12 5.13 7.67
CA THR A 131 -17.53 5.25 9.01
C THR A 131 -16.97 6.65 9.29
N MET A 132 -16.55 7.40 8.27
CA MET A 132 -16.09 8.79 8.42
C MET A 132 -17.20 9.77 8.83
N SER A 133 -18.46 9.33 8.83
CA SER A 133 -19.63 10.12 9.26
C SER A 133 -20.12 9.78 10.68
N LEU A 134 -19.47 8.87 11.41
CA LEU A 134 -19.79 8.60 12.81
C LEU A 134 -18.88 9.45 13.72
N PRO A 135 -19.42 10.42 14.50
CA PRO A 135 -18.65 11.02 15.58
C PRO A 135 -18.29 9.95 16.59
N ALA A 136 -17.02 9.93 17.00
CA ALA A 136 -16.50 9.04 18.03
C ALA A 136 -17.42 9.06 19.25
N LYS A 137 -18.01 7.90 19.59
CA LYS A 137 -18.74 7.74 20.84
C LYS A 137 -17.73 7.86 21.98
N SER A 138 -17.67 9.05 22.57
CA SER A 138 -17.03 9.32 23.84
C SER A 138 -17.69 8.48 24.93
N GLU A 139 -16.93 7.65 25.62
CA GLU A 139 -17.30 7.14 26.95
C GLU A 139 -16.00 6.88 27.74
N ILE A 140 -15.61 7.87 28.54
CA ILE A 140 -14.98 7.68 29.86
C ILE A 140 -16.17 7.65 30.84
N PRO A 141 -16.25 6.68 31.76
CA PRO A 141 -15.86 7.01 33.15
C PRO A 141 -15.23 5.88 33.96
N ALA A 142 -14.32 6.29 34.86
CA ALA A 142 -14.37 5.89 36.27
C ALA A 142 -14.39 7.19 37.09
#